data_AF-A0A1M7H9Y0-F1
#
_entry.id   AF-A0A1M7H9Y0-F1
#
_cell.length_a   1.000
_cell.length_b   1.000
_cell.length_c   1.000
_cell.angle_alpha   90.00
_cell.angle_beta   90.00
_cell.angle_gamma   90.00
#
_symmetry.space_group_name_H-M   'P 1'
#
loop_
_entity.id
_entity.type
_entity.pdbx_description
1 polymer ?
#
loop_
_entity_poly.entity_id
_entity_poly.type
_entity_poly.pdbx_seq_one_letter_code
_entity_poly.pdbx_strand_id
1 'polypeptide(L)' 'MSTAELKLKLFREIDNLEKTKLEEVYGLLLNFINAEKISNEWDTMPQAKQQGLLDAIEELNSNDGLAHQSVLDKYKTRYA' A
#
# COMPACT_ATOMS: atom_id res chain seq x y z
N MET A 1 1.50 33.88 -5.80
CA MET A 1 0.76 33.34 -4.64
C MET A 1 1.78 32.78 -3.66
N SER A 2 1.86 33.34 -2.47
CA SER A 2 2.74 32.85 -1.40
C SER A 2 2.16 31.58 -0.76
N THR A 3 3.01 30.83 -0.05
CA THR A 3 2.59 29.66 0.73
C THR A 3 1.51 30.02 1.76
N ALA A 4 1.58 31.22 2.34
CA ALA A 4 0.56 31.69 3.28
C ALA A 4 -0.78 31.95 2.58
N GLU A 5 -0.75 32.58 1.40
CA GLU A 5 -1.95 32.84 0.59
C GLU A 5 -2.63 31.54 0.14
N LEU A 6 -1.85 30.53 -0.27
CA LEU A 6 -2.36 29.22 -0.66
C LEU A 6 -3.05 28.51 0.50
N LYS A 7 -2.40 28.45 1.68
CA LYS A 7 -2.97 27.82 2.88
C LYS A 7 -4.28 28.47 3.30
N LEU A 8 -4.34 29.79 3.25
CA LEU A 8 -5.51 30.55 3.65
C LEU A 8 -6.67 30.38 2.65
N LYS A 9 -6.36 30.23 1.36
CA LYS A 9 -7.36 29.90 0.34
C LYS A 9 -7.92 28.49 0.55
N LEU A 10 -7.06 27.48 0.76
CA LEU A 10 -7.49 26.10 1.04
C LEU A 10 -8.39 26.03 2.29
N PHE A 11 -8.01 26.73 3.38
CA PHE A 11 -8.82 26.79 4.59
C PHE A 11 -10.24 27.32 4.29
N ARG A 12 -10.37 28.41 3.54
CA ARG A 12 -11.68 28.99 3.18
C ARG A 12 -12.53 28.07 2.32
N GLU A 13 -11.95 27.35 1.38
CA GLU A 13 -12.70 26.39 0.55
C GLU A 13 -13.21 25.22 1.41
N ILE A 14 -12.40 24.74 2.36
CA ILE A 14 -12.75 23.64 3.27
C ILE A 14 -13.84 24.07 4.28
N ASP A 15 -13.75 25.29 4.81
CA ASP A 15 -14.66 25.83 5.84
C ASP A 15 -16.12 25.90 5.36
N ASN A 16 -16.33 26.04 4.05
CA ASN A 16 -17.66 26.08 3.44
C ASN A 16 -18.25 24.71 3.10
N LEU A 17 -17.51 23.61 3.34
CA LEU A 17 -17.98 22.28 3.01
C LEU A 17 -18.97 21.74 4.03
N GLU A 18 -20.05 21.15 3.54
CA GLU A 18 -20.94 20.33 4.36
C GLU A 18 -20.20 19.09 4.88
N LYS A 19 -20.64 18.58 6.04
CA LYS A 19 -19.97 17.51 6.78
C LYS A 19 -19.54 16.31 5.93
N THR A 20 -20.41 15.78 5.07
CA THR A 20 -20.09 14.61 4.22
C THR A 20 -18.95 14.89 3.25
N LYS A 21 -18.93 16.06 2.61
CA LYS A 21 -17.85 16.46 1.71
C LYS A 21 -16.55 16.75 2.48
N LEU A 22 -16.67 17.27 3.70
CA LEU A 22 -15.52 17.49 4.57
C LEU A 22 -14.84 16.17 4.97
N GLU A 23 -15.62 15.13 5.27
CA GLU A 23 -15.12 13.78 5.57
C GLU A 23 -14.39 13.16 4.37
N GLU A 24 -14.92 13.34 3.15
CA GLU A 24 -14.27 12.90 1.91
C GLU A 24 -12.93 13.63 1.68
N VAL A 25 -12.93 14.97 1.79
CA VAL A 25 -11.73 15.79 1.64
C VAL A 25 -10.68 15.46 2.71
N TYR A 26 -11.11 15.19 3.94
CA TYR A 26 -10.23 14.74 5.01
C TYR A 26 -9.53 13.43 4.65
N GLY A 27 -10.26 12.44 4.14
CA GLY A 27 -9.68 11.17 3.69
C GLY A 27 -8.65 11.35 2.57
N LEU A 28 -8.96 12.19 1.59
CA LEU A 28 -8.04 12.49 0.48
C LEU A 28 -6.77 13.20 0.95
N LEU A 29 -6.89 14.21 1.82
CA LEU A 29 -5.75 14.93 2.39
C LEU A 29 -4.89 14.02 3.26
N LEU A 30 -5.52 13.17 4.08
CA LEU A 30 -4.81 12.21 4.92
C LEU A 30 -4.02 11.22 4.06
N ASN A 31 -4.61 10.71 2.99
CA ASN A 31 -3.94 9.83 2.04
C ASN A 31 -2.78 10.54 1.35
N PHE A 32 -2.96 11.78 0.90
CA PHE A 32 -1.90 12.56 0.26
C PHE A 32 -0.71 12.82 1.20
N ILE A 33 -0.98 13.23 2.44
CA ILE A 33 0.05 13.47 3.47
C ILE A 33 0.76 12.17 3.85
N ASN A 34 0.03 11.06 3.91
CA ASN A 34 0.60 9.75 4.24
C ASN A 34 1.27 9.07 3.05
N ALA A 35 0.96 9.45 1.81
CA ALA A 35 1.61 8.90 0.62
C ALA A 35 3.11 9.23 0.58
N GLU A 36 3.51 10.40 1.08
CA GLU A 36 4.94 10.72 1.29
C GLU A 36 5.60 9.88 2.39
N LYS A 37 4.81 9.30 3.31
CA LYS A 37 5.29 8.36 4.34
C LYS A 37 5.30 6.91 3.88
N ILE A 38 4.61 6.59 2.78
CA ILE A 38 4.85 5.37 2.02
C ILE A 38 6.14 5.63 1.24
N SER A 39 7.27 5.59 1.97
CA SER A 39 8.50 5.13 1.37
C SER A 39 8.11 3.85 0.63
N ASN A 40 8.26 3.87 -0.69
CA ASN A 40 7.96 2.76 -1.57
C ASN A 40 8.44 1.48 -0.86
N GLU A 41 7.51 0.66 -0.36
CA GLU A 41 7.88 -0.38 0.63
C GLU A 41 8.94 -1.31 0.06
N TRP A 42 8.89 -1.45 -1.27
CA TRP A 42 9.92 -2.01 -2.13
C TRP A 42 11.31 -1.46 -1.82
N ASP A 43 11.53 -0.15 -1.92
CA ASP A 43 12.84 0.50 -1.77
C ASP A 43 13.40 0.40 -0.34
N THR A 44 12.53 0.20 0.67
CA THR A 44 12.94 -0.06 2.07
C THR A 44 13.08 -1.53 2.43
N MET A 45 12.68 -2.43 1.55
CA MET A 45 12.71 -3.86 1.81
C MET A 45 14.15 -4.38 1.73
N PRO A 46 14.59 -5.29 2.64
CA PRO A 46 15.88 -5.95 2.49
C PRO A 46 15.99 -6.64 1.13
N GLN A 47 17.14 -6.54 0.47
CA GLN A 47 17.38 -7.14 -0.85
C GLN A 47 17.00 -8.62 -0.92
N ALA A 48 17.25 -9.39 0.15
CA ALA A 48 16.86 -10.80 0.22
C ALA A 48 15.35 -11.03 0.07
N LYS A 49 14.51 -10.13 0.60
CA LYS A 49 13.05 -10.22 0.46
C LYS A 49 12.59 -9.75 -0.92
N GLN A 50 13.19 -8.70 -1.46
CA GLN A 50 12.95 -8.28 -2.85
C GLN A 50 13.25 -9.42 -3.81
N GLN A 51 14.41 -10.06 -3.66
CA GLN A 51 14.82 -11.20 -4.48
C GLN A 51 13.87 -12.38 -4.32
N GLY A 52 13.49 -12.76 -3.08
CA GLY A 52 12.53 -13.85 -2.88
C GLY A 52 11.15 -13.61 -3.50
N LEU A 53 10.71 -12.35 -3.60
CA LEU A 53 9.48 -11.99 -4.33
C LEU A 53 9.66 -12.13 -5.85
N LEU A 54 10.81 -11.73 -6.39
CA LEU A 54 11.13 -11.91 -7.81
C LEU A 54 11.21 -13.39 -8.19
N ASP A 55 11.90 -14.18 -7.36
CA ASP A 55 12.04 -15.63 -7.55
C ASP A 55 10.66 -16.30 -7.54
N ALA A 56 9.78 -15.95 -6.60
CA ALA A 56 8.42 -16.49 -6.54
C ALA A 56 7.56 -16.11 -7.77
N ILE A 57 7.73 -14.91 -8.31
CA ILE A 57 7.05 -14.50 -9.55
C ILE A 57 7.56 -15.32 -10.73
N GLU A 58 8.88 -15.56 -10.81
CA GLU A 58 9.48 -16.39 -11.85
C GLU A 58 8.98 -17.83 -11.76
N GLU A 59 8.94 -18.44 -10.57
CA GLU A 59 8.39 -19.78 -10.33
C GLU A 59 6.92 -19.89 -10.75
N LEU A 60 6.11 -18.85 -10.51
CA LEU A 60 4.72 -18.84 -10.95
C LEU A 60 4.61 -18.74 -12.48
N ASN A 61 5.46 -17.95 -13.12
CA ASN A 61 5.50 -17.79 -14.58
C ASN A 61 6.04 -19.04 -15.30
N SER A 62 6.97 -19.77 -14.68
CA SER A 62 7.47 -21.07 -15.18
C SER A 62 6.49 -22.22 -14.93
N ASN A 63 5.34 -21.96 -14.30
CA ASN A 63 4.33 -22.93 -13.93
C ASN A 63 4.82 -23.94 -12.86
N ASP A 64 5.85 -23.57 -12.10
CA ASP A 64 6.41 -24.31 -10.96
C ASP A 64 5.70 -24.01 -9.63
N GLY A 65 4.62 -23.22 -9.68
CA GLY A 65 3.77 -22.93 -8.53
C GLY A 65 3.14 -24.19 -7.93
N LEU A 66 3.14 -24.28 -6.59
CA LEU A 66 2.46 -25.35 -5.88
C LEU A 66 0.99 -24.97 -5.61
N ALA A 67 0.08 -25.89 -5.93
CA ALA A 67 -1.33 -25.73 -5.57
C ALA A 67 -1.48 -25.70 -4.04
N HIS A 68 -2.32 -24.79 -3.55
CA HIS A 68 -2.57 -24.60 -2.12
C HIS A 68 -2.90 -25.91 -1.39
N GLN A 69 -3.76 -26.73 -1.99
CA GLN A 69 -4.16 -28.02 -1.44
C GLN A 69 -2.97 -28.98 -1.28
N SER A 70 -2.08 -29.04 -2.28
CA SER A 70 -0.86 -29.87 -2.25
C SER A 70 0.09 -29.44 -1.14
N VAL A 71 0.19 -28.13 -0.87
CA VAL A 71 0.96 -27.61 0.27
C VAL A 71 0.33 -28.08 1.58
N LEU A 72 -0.99 -27.92 1.76
CA LEU A 72 -1.68 -28.36 2.98
C LEU A 72 -1.51 -29.86 3.24
N ASP A 73 -1.65 -30.69 2.22
CA ASP A 73 -1.56 -32.15 2.38
C ASP A 73 -0.13 -32.62 2.72
N LYS A 74 0.90 -31.94 2.21
CA LYS A 74 2.30 -32.16 2.59
C LYS A 74 2.56 -31.89 4.07
N TYR A 75 1.96 -30.85 4.64
CA TYR A 75 2.21 -30.46 6.03
C TYR A 75 1.30 -31.17 7.04
N LYS A 76 0.11 -31.63 6.63
CA LYS A 76 -0.74 -32.51 7.46
C LYS A 76 -0.06 -33.83 7.81
N THR A 77 0.71 -34.39 6.88
CA THR A 77 1.39 -35.69 7.06
C THR A 77 2.75 -35.59 7.76
N ARG A 78 3.32 -34.37 7.89
CA ARG A 78 4.65 -34.17 8.49
C ARG A 78 4.65 -34.16 10.03
N TYR A 79 3.49 -33.93 10.65
CA TYR A 79 3.32 -33.87 12.11
C TYR A 79 2.27 -34.86 12.65
N ALA A 80 1.81 -35.79 11.82
CA ALA A 80 0.94 -36.90 12.22
C ALA A 80 1.79 -38.14 12.56
#